data_AF-A0A3D1Y6H5-F1
#
_entry.id   AF-A0A3D1Y6H5-F1
#
_cell.length_a   1.000
_cell.length_b   1.000
_cell.length_c   1.000
_cell.angle_alpha   90.00
_cell.angle_beta   90.00
_cell.angle_gamma   90.00
#
_symmetry.space_group_name_H-M   'P 1'
#
loop_
_entity.id
_entity.type
_entity.pdbx_description
1 polymer ?
#
loop_
_entity_poly.entity_id
_entity_poly.type
_entity_poly.pdbx_seq_one_letter_code
_entity_poly.pdbx_strand_id
1 'polypeptide(L)'
;MKAKKIAALLLASSMALSLVACGGKQATQTDSTSATEAEETAAAEDAAKEEPAEEAASEVSIDFEDGVFGFVGNDKTVNSAAGDSTFSVEDYNGGKALKITSSGKAIYAGIQADALLGDKASELKTVEMTVGTENPDGTFYSTAGNIYGFTGEKNNKSNTAWSVYLETANPKTISYTVPDGETFGAGNYLVLSLENDTGKDKGATPANLYVADITFKDASGNVLAADTSAEYVAADTGSDRSNLCALTDVVEFEGFAVSGDGWSQAGFTMPQEILDALVPGSVVEITYSSENGDMWVVMNEAAAGWMRVGQGNADGSGSDSAYINNSKTTAQITFEQIAALCSDDVSTWGTTMQCEASGAWEIYSVKVGKKAPSYALTNAVEFPDFAVSGDGWSQAGFTMPQEIIDALVPGSAVEVTYSSENGEIWLVMNEAAVGWSRVGQGNYDGSGSDAAVCDGSKAYITYEQIAAICGDDVSTWGTTMQCEASGAWEVYGVRVGTASEFKMINNLVQVPDSAASGDGWSQAGFTMPQEMIDALVPGSVVTISYTSENGELWVVMNEAAVGWSRVGQGNYDGSGSDSAVCDGKTCQVTYEQIAAICGDDVATWGTTMQCEASGAWEVYSVAVGQSAE
;
A
#
# COMPACT_ATOMS: atom_id res chain seq x y z
N MET A 1 28.09 -6.28 49.39
CA MET A 1 29.52 -6.61 49.59
C MET A 1 30.35 -5.91 48.53
N LYS A 2 31.34 -5.13 48.97
CA LYS A 2 32.54 -4.61 48.28
C LYS A 2 32.37 -4.08 46.83
N ALA A 3 32.17 -2.78 46.59
CA ALA A 3 33.12 -1.66 46.70
C ALA A 3 34.22 -1.61 45.63
N LYS A 4 34.17 -0.60 44.75
CA LYS A 4 35.23 0.37 44.36
C LYS A 4 34.58 1.40 43.38
N LYS A 5 34.24 2.65 43.73
CA LYS A 5 35.08 3.86 44.00
C LYS A 5 36.02 4.17 42.81
N ILE A 6 36.07 5.35 42.18
CA ILE A 6 36.05 6.74 42.70
C ILE A 6 35.76 7.76 41.57
N ALA A 7 35.25 8.93 41.96
CA ALA A 7 34.98 10.13 41.17
C ALA A 7 36.10 11.20 41.24
N ALA A 8 36.09 12.10 40.24
CA ALA A 8 36.34 13.56 40.29
C ALA A 8 37.76 14.14 40.53
N LEU A 9 38.16 15.13 39.71
CA LEU A 9 38.50 16.55 40.02
C LEU A 9 39.29 17.21 38.86
N LEU A 10 38.80 18.31 38.25
CA LEU A 10 39.15 19.75 38.45
C LEU A 10 40.46 20.29 37.81
N LEU A 11 40.27 21.22 36.84
CA LEU A 11 40.91 22.53 36.60
C LEU A 11 42.44 22.71 36.81
N ALA A 12 43.15 23.14 35.75
CA ALA A 12 43.94 24.39 35.74
C ALA A 12 44.62 24.67 34.37
N SER A 13 44.53 25.95 34.01
CA SER A 13 45.16 26.76 32.95
C SER A 13 46.64 26.54 32.61
N SER A 14 47.01 26.79 31.34
CA SER A 14 48.18 27.60 30.99
C SER A 14 48.02 28.28 29.62
N MET A 15 48.02 29.61 29.62
CA MET A 15 48.35 30.43 28.44
C MET A 15 49.86 30.47 28.29
N ALA A 16 50.35 30.45 27.06
CA ALA A 16 51.66 30.98 26.70
C ALA A 16 51.57 31.73 25.37
N LEU A 17 51.54 33.06 25.47
CA LEU A 17 51.90 33.98 24.40
C LEU A 17 53.41 33.86 24.12
N SER A 18 53.79 33.85 22.85
CA SER A 18 55.06 34.46 22.43
C SER A 18 54.84 35.27 21.15
N LEU A 19 55.00 36.59 21.31
CA LEU A 19 55.29 37.56 20.25
C LEU A 19 56.79 37.47 19.93
N VAL A 20 57.18 37.77 18.68
CA VAL A 20 58.07 38.90 18.31
C VAL A 20 58.72 38.66 16.92
N ALA A 21 58.45 39.62 16.02
CA ALA A 21 59.30 40.17 14.94
C ALA A 21 59.69 39.27 13.73
N CYS A 22 59.87 39.77 12.50
CA CYS A 22 60.21 41.11 12.05
C CYS A 22 59.96 41.29 10.52
N GLY A 23 59.53 42.51 10.11
CA GLY A 23 59.73 43.15 8.78
C GLY A 23 58.78 42.72 7.66
N GLY A 24 57.82 43.51 7.18
CA GLY A 24 57.95 44.85 6.55
C GLY A 24 58.22 44.67 5.04
N LYS A 25 57.55 45.27 4.05
CA LYS A 25 56.87 46.57 3.97
C LYS A 25 56.13 46.66 2.60
N GLN A 26 54.93 47.25 2.64
CA GLN A 26 54.15 48.00 1.64
C GLN A 26 54.57 48.10 0.15
N ALA A 27 53.59 47.76 -0.70
CA ALA A 27 52.81 48.66 -1.59
C ALA A 27 53.26 49.01 -3.04
N THR A 28 52.28 48.77 -3.93
CA THR A 28 51.76 49.56 -5.06
C THR A 28 52.42 49.58 -6.46
N GLN A 29 51.53 49.25 -7.41
CA GLN A 29 51.23 49.89 -8.71
C GLN A 29 52.05 49.54 -9.97
N THR A 30 51.28 49.07 -10.98
CA THR A 30 51.20 49.46 -12.41
C THR A 30 52.49 49.90 -13.10
N ASP A 31 52.81 49.47 -14.32
CA ASP A 31 52.00 49.69 -15.52
C ASP A 31 52.65 49.04 -16.77
N SER A 32 51.81 48.76 -17.77
CA SER A 32 52.00 48.79 -19.24
C SER A 32 53.17 48.10 -19.99
N THR A 33 52.76 47.12 -20.81
CA THR A 33 52.87 47.08 -22.30
C THR A 33 54.19 47.39 -23.01
N SER A 34 54.73 46.42 -23.78
CA SER A 34 54.74 46.44 -25.26
C SER A 34 55.58 45.30 -25.89
N ALA A 35 55.09 44.89 -27.07
CA ALA A 35 55.54 43.86 -28.02
C ALA A 35 57.00 44.04 -28.53
N THR A 36 57.64 43.16 -29.32
CA THR A 36 57.29 42.44 -30.57
C THR A 36 58.55 41.57 -30.92
N GLU A 37 58.52 40.34 -31.44
CA GLU A 37 58.46 39.86 -32.85
C GLU A 37 58.74 38.33 -32.74
N ALA A 38 57.86 37.42 -33.19
CA ALA A 38 57.63 36.94 -34.56
C ALA A 38 58.81 36.17 -35.18
N GLU A 39 58.73 34.84 -35.20
CA GLU A 39 58.88 34.06 -36.44
C GLU A 39 58.20 32.68 -36.34
N GLU A 40 57.83 32.18 -37.50
CA GLU A 40 56.67 31.38 -37.83
C GLU A 40 57.09 29.93 -38.14
N THR A 41 56.31 28.93 -37.72
CA THR A 41 56.10 27.71 -38.52
C THR A 41 54.80 27.04 -38.08
N ALA A 42 53.83 27.07 -38.99
CA ALA A 42 52.55 26.41 -38.88
C ALA A 42 52.67 24.91 -39.19
N ALA A 43 51.95 24.08 -38.44
CA ALA A 43 50.80 23.28 -38.91
C ALA A 43 50.62 22.00 -38.07
N ALA A 44 49.51 21.98 -37.32
CA ALA A 44 48.47 20.93 -37.20
C ALA A 44 48.90 19.47 -36.96
N GLU A 45 48.23 18.64 -36.18
CA GLU A 45 47.04 18.68 -35.32
C GLU A 45 47.09 17.29 -34.65
N ASP A 46 46.93 17.19 -33.33
CA ASP A 46 46.15 16.08 -32.79
C ASP A 46 45.53 16.52 -31.45
N ALA A 47 44.21 16.56 -31.45
CA ALA A 47 43.40 17.04 -30.35
C ALA A 47 43.21 15.91 -29.34
N ALA A 48 43.95 15.96 -28.24
CA ALA A 48 43.54 15.29 -27.02
C ALA A 48 42.37 16.08 -26.42
N LYS A 49 41.16 15.52 -26.49
CA LYS A 49 40.02 15.98 -25.68
C LYS A 49 40.41 15.89 -24.20
N GLU A 50 40.43 17.04 -23.52
CA GLU A 50 40.36 17.10 -22.07
C GLU A 50 39.03 16.48 -21.61
N GLU A 51 39.12 15.55 -20.65
CA GLU A 51 37.98 15.17 -19.80
C GLU A 51 37.46 16.41 -19.06
N PRO A 52 36.14 16.55 -18.86
CA PRO A 52 35.62 17.62 -18.02
C PRO A 52 36.09 17.42 -16.58
N ALA A 53 36.48 18.53 -15.95
CA ALA A 53 36.82 18.60 -14.53
C ALA A 53 35.65 18.12 -13.64
N GLU A 54 36.00 17.48 -12.51
CA GLU A 54 35.11 17.21 -11.38
C GLU A 54 34.22 18.42 -11.07
N GLU A 55 32.91 18.21 -11.15
CA GLU A 55 31.90 19.12 -10.61
C GLU A 55 32.17 19.35 -9.12
N ALA A 56 32.14 20.62 -8.73
CA ALA A 56 32.09 20.97 -7.32
C ALA A 56 30.83 20.36 -6.71
N ALA A 57 30.96 19.58 -5.64
CA ALA A 57 29.82 19.03 -4.91
C ALA A 57 28.88 20.16 -4.51
N SER A 58 27.62 20.09 -4.95
CA SER A 58 26.57 20.99 -4.48
C SER A 58 26.39 20.84 -2.96
N GLU A 59 26.09 21.93 -2.26
CA GLU A 59 25.87 21.89 -0.80
C GLU A 59 24.57 21.15 -0.41
N VAL A 60 23.67 20.96 -1.38
CA VAL A 60 22.39 20.25 -1.24
C VAL A 60 22.22 19.27 -2.41
N SER A 61 21.46 18.20 -2.22
CA SER A 61 21.21 17.20 -3.26
C SER A 61 20.13 17.66 -4.25
N ILE A 62 19.10 18.38 -3.77
CA ILE A 62 17.95 18.86 -4.56
C ILE A 62 17.53 20.23 -4.01
N ASP A 63 17.46 21.25 -4.89
CA ASP A 63 17.05 22.63 -4.57
C ASP A 63 15.78 23.10 -5.30
N PHE A 64 15.23 22.28 -6.20
CA PHE A 64 14.06 22.57 -7.06
C PHE A 64 14.23 23.78 -8.01
N GLU A 65 15.43 24.31 -8.20
CA GLU A 65 15.65 25.45 -9.10
C GLU A 65 15.40 25.10 -10.58
N ASP A 66 15.54 23.82 -10.93
CA ASP A 66 15.20 23.25 -12.23
C ASP A 66 13.68 23.04 -12.45
N GLY A 67 12.88 23.19 -11.40
CA GLY A 67 11.43 22.97 -11.42
C GLY A 67 11.02 21.49 -11.49
N VAL A 68 11.95 20.56 -11.29
CA VAL A 68 11.70 19.11 -11.40
C VAL A 68 11.29 18.53 -10.05
N PHE A 69 10.22 17.74 -10.04
CA PHE A 69 9.71 17.07 -8.83
C PHE A 69 9.09 15.70 -9.13
N GLY A 70 9.38 15.09 -10.30
CA GLY A 70 8.77 13.83 -10.74
C GLY A 70 8.97 12.67 -9.75
N PHE A 71 10.06 12.69 -8.98
CA PHE A 71 10.42 11.75 -7.91
C PHE A 71 9.57 11.86 -6.63
N VAL A 72 8.57 12.77 -6.58
CA VAL A 72 7.64 12.92 -5.47
C VAL A 72 6.22 12.59 -5.91
N GLY A 73 5.47 11.90 -5.05
CA GLY A 73 4.03 11.70 -5.25
C GLY A 73 3.28 11.38 -3.98
N ASN A 74 1.99 11.08 -4.14
CA ASN A 74 1.12 10.73 -3.02
C ASN A 74 1.51 9.36 -2.46
N ASP A 75 1.75 9.28 -1.15
CA ASP A 75 1.97 8.03 -0.44
C ASP A 75 0.76 7.69 0.44
N LYS A 76 0.32 6.43 0.38
CA LYS A 76 -0.76 5.90 1.21
C LYS A 76 -0.31 4.73 2.10
N THR A 77 0.99 4.46 2.16
CA THR A 77 1.55 3.34 2.92
C THR A 77 1.64 3.63 4.41
N VAL A 78 1.87 4.90 4.79
CA VAL A 78 1.82 5.32 6.19
C VAL A 78 0.37 5.41 6.69
N ASN A 79 -0.51 5.97 5.86
CA ASN A 79 -1.92 6.15 6.17
C ASN A 79 -2.77 6.00 4.90
N SER A 80 -3.46 4.87 4.81
CA SER A 80 -4.29 4.53 3.65
C SER A 80 -5.51 5.44 3.47
N ALA A 81 -5.96 6.11 4.54
CA ALA A 81 -7.08 7.06 4.50
C ALA A 81 -6.66 8.46 4.05
N ALA A 82 -5.36 8.71 3.82
CA ALA A 82 -4.84 9.98 3.31
C ALA A 82 -5.51 10.38 1.99
N GLY A 83 -5.70 11.69 1.82
CA GLY A 83 -6.23 12.24 0.58
C GLY A 83 -5.09 12.59 -0.36
N ASP A 84 -5.39 12.60 -1.66
CA ASP A 84 -4.39 12.97 -2.66
C ASP A 84 -4.04 14.45 -2.51
N SER A 85 -2.76 14.76 -2.52
CA SER A 85 -2.22 16.12 -2.55
C SER A 85 -1.90 16.52 -3.98
N THR A 86 -1.86 17.84 -4.21
CA THR A 86 -1.38 18.41 -5.46
C THR A 86 0.02 19.00 -5.24
N PHE A 87 0.87 18.85 -6.25
CA PHE A 87 2.29 19.20 -6.20
C PHE A 87 2.60 20.29 -7.22
N SER A 88 3.39 21.29 -6.82
CA SER A 88 3.92 22.34 -7.71
C SER A 88 5.25 22.85 -7.19
N VAL A 89 6.09 23.41 -8.07
CA VAL A 89 7.27 24.17 -7.64
C VAL A 89 6.96 25.66 -7.68
N GLU A 90 7.13 26.33 -6.55
CA GLU A 90 6.84 27.75 -6.36
C GLU A 90 8.02 28.50 -5.73
N ASP A 91 8.05 29.82 -5.87
CA ASP A 91 9.03 30.66 -5.18
C ASP A 91 8.65 30.75 -3.69
N TYR A 92 9.57 30.34 -2.80
CA TYR A 92 9.36 30.32 -1.36
C TYR A 92 10.65 30.67 -0.62
N ASN A 93 10.55 31.57 0.37
CA ASN A 93 11.67 31.99 1.22
C ASN A 93 12.98 32.39 0.49
N GLY A 94 12.87 32.93 -0.73
CA GLY A 94 14.01 33.44 -1.50
C GLY A 94 14.66 32.44 -2.46
N GLY A 95 14.14 31.23 -2.60
CA GLY A 95 14.49 30.24 -3.62
C GLY A 95 13.24 29.51 -4.13
N LYS A 96 13.41 28.39 -4.84
CA LYS A 96 12.31 27.49 -5.20
C LYS A 96 12.08 26.42 -4.14
N ALA A 97 10.83 26.00 -4.00
CA ALA A 97 10.43 24.90 -3.13
C ALA A 97 9.30 24.10 -3.76
N LEU A 98 9.27 22.81 -3.46
CA LEU A 98 8.10 21.98 -3.71
C LEU A 98 6.98 22.38 -2.76
N LYS A 99 5.88 22.88 -3.29
CA LYS A 99 4.63 23.10 -2.59
C LYS A 99 3.73 21.88 -2.72
N ILE A 100 3.18 21.48 -1.59
CA ILE A 100 2.29 20.35 -1.44
C ILE A 100 1.00 20.89 -0.83
N THR A 101 -0.08 20.82 -1.60
CA THR A 101 -1.39 21.33 -1.21
C THR A 101 -2.33 20.17 -0.90
N SER A 102 -2.84 20.16 0.33
CA SER A 102 -3.79 19.16 0.83
C SER A 102 -5.13 19.21 0.10
N SER A 103 -5.76 18.05 -0.14
CA SER A 103 -7.16 17.92 -0.57
C SER A 103 -8.18 18.10 0.56
N GLY A 104 -7.76 18.50 1.76
CA GLY A 104 -8.59 18.52 2.97
C GLY A 104 -8.14 17.49 4.02
N LYS A 105 -7.36 16.48 3.63
CA LYS A 105 -6.82 15.43 4.51
C LYS A 105 -5.33 15.65 4.84
N ALA A 106 -4.79 14.86 5.77
CA ALA A 106 -3.37 14.94 6.12
C ALA A 106 -2.49 14.67 4.89
N ILE A 107 -1.35 15.36 4.81
CA ILE A 107 -0.41 15.25 3.68
C ILE A 107 0.54 14.09 3.97
N TYR A 108 0.75 13.23 2.97
CA TYR A 108 1.78 12.19 2.94
C TYR A 108 2.43 12.18 1.55
N ALA A 109 3.65 12.72 1.47
CA ALA A 109 4.40 12.84 0.23
C ALA A 109 5.57 11.85 0.21
N GLY A 110 5.50 10.87 -0.67
CA GLY A 110 6.56 9.90 -0.90
C GLY A 110 7.69 10.52 -1.72
N ILE A 111 8.94 10.20 -1.38
CA ILE A 111 10.16 10.66 -2.05
C ILE A 111 10.97 9.40 -2.42
N GLN A 112 11.15 9.16 -3.72
CA GLN A 112 11.73 7.93 -4.27
C GLN A 112 13.25 7.83 -4.03
N ALA A 113 13.67 7.57 -2.80
CA ALA A 113 15.07 7.62 -2.37
C ALA A 113 15.99 6.63 -3.11
N ASP A 114 15.52 5.42 -3.41
CA ASP A 114 16.28 4.42 -4.16
C ASP A 114 16.58 4.86 -5.59
N ALA A 115 15.59 5.38 -6.32
CA ALA A 115 15.76 5.86 -7.69
C ALA A 115 16.62 7.12 -7.75
N LEU A 116 16.44 8.03 -6.77
CA LEU A 116 17.25 9.24 -6.66
C LEU A 116 18.74 8.94 -6.43
N LEU A 117 19.06 7.89 -5.66
CA LEU A 117 20.44 7.58 -5.26
C LEU A 117 21.07 6.42 -6.03
N GLY A 118 20.27 5.58 -6.70
CA GLY A 118 20.69 4.38 -7.39
C GLY A 118 21.54 3.47 -6.50
N ASP A 119 22.69 3.04 -7.01
CA ASP A 119 23.63 2.18 -6.28
C ASP A 119 24.12 2.79 -4.93
N LYS A 120 24.05 4.12 -4.78
CA LYS A 120 24.45 4.83 -3.56
C LYS A 120 23.37 4.85 -2.48
N ALA A 121 22.17 4.33 -2.74
CA ALA A 121 21.10 4.26 -1.74
C ALA A 121 21.57 3.59 -0.45
N SER A 122 22.36 2.50 -0.57
CA SER A 122 22.91 1.77 0.57
C SER A 122 23.88 2.57 1.45
N GLU A 123 24.45 3.67 0.93
CA GLU A 123 25.36 4.56 1.65
C GLU A 123 24.62 5.62 2.46
N LEU A 124 23.32 5.86 2.19
CA LEU A 124 22.51 6.87 2.85
C LEU A 124 22.43 6.64 4.36
N LYS A 125 22.74 7.69 5.14
CA LYS A 125 22.62 7.68 6.60
C LYS A 125 21.83 8.83 7.18
N THR A 126 21.85 9.98 6.54
CA THR A 126 21.06 11.13 7.02
C THR A 126 20.40 11.83 5.85
N VAL A 127 19.14 12.21 6.06
CA VAL A 127 18.40 13.08 5.15
C VAL A 127 18.11 14.36 5.91
N GLU A 128 18.47 15.50 5.33
CA GLU A 128 18.06 16.83 5.81
C GLU A 128 17.19 17.49 4.76
N MET A 129 16.20 18.27 5.20
CA MET A 129 15.37 19.08 4.30
C MET A 129 14.83 20.30 5.05
N THR A 130 14.61 21.39 4.34
CA THR A 130 13.96 22.60 4.85
C THR A 130 12.45 22.48 4.62
N VAL A 131 11.66 22.48 5.71
CA VAL A 131 10.20 22.47 5.63
C VAL A 131 9.62 23.80 6.09
N GLY A 132 8.66 24.30 5.32
CA GLY A 132 7.85 25.47 5.66
C GLY A 132 6.36 25.16 5.57
N THR A 133 5.54 25.89 6.33
CA THR A 133 4.07 25.73 6.23
C THR A 133 3.35 27.05 6.06
N GLU A 134 2.26 27.05 5.30
CA GLU A 134 1.46 28.24 5.05
C GLU A 134 -0.02 27.89 5.08
N ASN A 135 -0.78 28.49 5.99
CA ASN A 135 -2.23 28.42 5.93
C ASN A 135 -2.76 29.41 4.89
N PRO A 136 -3.69 29.01 4.00
CA PRO A 136 -4.21 29.89 2.94
C PRO A 136 -4.87 31.20 3.42
N ASP A 137 -5.27 31.27 4.69
CA ASP A 137 -5.82 32.49 5.29
C ASP A 137 -4.75 33.51 5.75
N GLY A 138 -3.47 33.17 5.60
CA GLY A 138 -2.33 33.99 5.99
C GLY A 138 -2.06 34.04 7.49
N THR A 139 -2.82 33.31 8.31
CA THR A 139 -2.60 33.24 9.75
C THR A 139 -1.65 32.10 10.07
N PHE A 140 -0.64 32.36 10.90
CA PHE A 140 0.25 31.29 11.35
C PHE A 140 -0.45 30.36 12.35
N TYR A 141 -0.47 29.08 12.04
CA TYR A 141 -0.84 28.00 12.95
C TYR A 141 0.31 27.02 13.12
N SER A 142 0.38 26.37 14.28
CA SER A 142 1.40 25.35 14.48
C SER A 142 1.05 24.08 13.73
N THR A 143 2.08 23.49 13.12
CA THR A 143 2.02 22.26 12.35
C THR A 143 3.07 21.26 12.82
N ALA A 144 2.80 19.98 12.65
CA ALA A 144 3.74 18.91 12.95
C ALA A 144 3.48 17.67 12.08
N GLY A 145 4.50 16.84 11.94
CA GLY A 145 4.44 15.60 11.19
C GLY A 145 5.68 14.77 11.40
N ASN A 146 5.99 13.90 10.43
CA ASN A 146 7.10 12.96 10.50
C ASN A 146 7.84 12.90 9.17
N ILE A 147 9.11 12.48 9.24
CA ILE A 147 9.79 11.85 8.11
C ILE A 147 9.81 10.36 8.41
N TYR A 148 9.17 9.56 7.57
CA TYR A 148 9.23 8.10 7.60
C TYR A 148 10.29 7.60 6.63
N GLY A 149 11.04 6.58 7.02
CA GLY A 149 11.89 5.82 6.12
C GLY A 149 11.44 4.36 6.07
N PHE A 150 11.38 3.83 4.86
CA PHE A 150 11.09 2.43 4.56
C PHE A 150 12.37 1.78 4.06
N THR A 151 12.97 0.90 4.86
CA THR A 151 14.33 0.36 4.61
C THR A 151 14.37 -1.16 4.57
N GLY A 152 15.40 -1.71 3.94
CA GLY A 152 15.60 -3.14 3.79
C GLY A 152 14.61 -3.82 2.84
N GLU A 153 14.79 -5.12 2.64
CA GLU A 153 13.99 -5.93 1.69
C GLU A 153 12.48 -5.96 2.03
N LYS A 154 12.12 -5.66 3.28
CA LYS A 154 10.73 -5.67 3.78
C LYS A 154 10.12 -4.28 3.96
N ASN A 155 10.79 -3.22 3.53
CA ASN A 155 10.34 -1.84 3.77
C ASN A 155 10.02 -1.60 5.26
N ASN A 156 10.95 -1.97 6.15
CA ASN A 156 10.85 -1.74 7.59
C ASN A 156 10.61 -0.24 7.84
N LYS A 157 9.48 0.09 8.47
CA LYS A 157 9.07 1.47 8.73
C LYS A 157 9.75 2.01 9.98
N SER A 158 10.36 3.19 9.88
CA SER A 158 10.81 3.99 11.03
C SER A 158 10.53 5.47 10.80
N ASN A 159 10.56 6.31 11.83
CA ASN A 159 10.24 7.73 11.69
C ASN A 159 11.01 8.67 12.62
N THR A 160 11.07 9.94 12.23
CA THR A 160 11.50 11.07 13.08
C THR A 160 10.47 12.18 13.02
N ALA A 161 9.98 12.61 14.19
CA ALA A 161 8.99 13.68 14.29
C ALA A 161 9.58 15.07 14.05
N TRP A 162 8.81 15.95 13.41
CA TRP A 162 9.13 17.36 13.21
C TRP A 162 7.96 18.28 13.56
N SER A 163 8.26 19.57 13.76
CA SER A 163 7.24 20.58 14.05
C SER A 163 7.72 22.01 13.82
N VAL A 164 6.77 22.87 13.48
CA VAL A 164 6.91 24.33 13.38
C VAL A 164 5.87 24.96 14.31
N TYR A 165 6.30 25.36 15.51
CA TYR A 165 5.41 25.94 16.53
C TYR A 165 5.43 27.48 16.59
N LEU A 166 6.40 28.11 15.94
CA LEU A 166 6.59 29.56 15.94
C LEU A 166 6.77 30.05 14.51
N GLU A 167 6.07 31.14 14.15
CA GLU A 167 6.18 31.78 12.84
C GLU A 167 7.63 32.18 12.54
N THR A 168 8.38 32.64 13.54
CA THR A 168 9.79 33.02 13.41
C THR A 168 10.72 31.84 13.14
N ALA A 169 10.24 30.61 13.31
CA ALA A 169 10.97 29.38 13.02
C ALA A 169 10.44 28.69 11.75
N ASN A 170 9.69 29.40 10.92
CA ASN A 170 9.15 28.93 9.65
C ASN A 170 9.86 29.66 8.50
N PRO A 171 10.57 28.97 7.59
CA PRO A 171 10.78 27.52 7.54
C PRO A 171 11.85 27.00 8.51
N LYS A 172 11.92 25.68 8.67
CA LYS A 172 12.82 24.95 9.58
C LYS A 172 13.51 23.78 8.88
N THR A 173 14.80 23.62 9.10
CA THR A 173 15.52 22.40 8.70
C THR A 173 15.18 21.24 9.64
N ILE A 174 14.79 20.10 9.07
CA ILE A 174 14.45 18.86 9.75
C ILE A 174 15.38 17.74 9.26
N SER A 175 15.51 16.67 10.04
CA SER A 175 16.44 15.59 9.74
C SER A 175 15.86 14.22 10.06
N TYR A 176 16.16 13.23 9.23
CA TYR A 176 15.94 11.81 9.47
C TYR A 176 17.27 11.07 9.46
N THR A 177 17.46 10.14 10.40
CA THR A 177 18.66 9.28 10.48
C THR A 177 18.24 7.84 10.31
N VAL A 178 18.91 7.14 9.40
CA VAL A 178 18.65 5.71 9.15
C VAL A 178 19.00 4.91 10.41
N PRO A 179 18.09 4.06 10.93
CA PRO A 179 18.36 3.24 12.10
C PRO A 179 19.61 2.35 11.95
N ASP A 180 20.26 2.04 13.07
CA ASP A 180 21.40 1.14 13.09
C ASP A 180 21.00 -0.26 12.58
N GLY A 181 21.77 -0.80 11.63
CA GLY A 181 21.51 -2.11 11.01
C GLY A 181 20.59 -2.06 9.78
N GLU A 182 19.99 -0.90 9.50
CA GLU A 182 19.14 -0.68 8.33
C GLU A 182 19.91 0.07 7.21
N THR A 183 19.48 -0.16 5.97
CA THR A 183 20.00 0.47 4.75
C THR A 183 18.90 0.64 3.72
N PHE A 184 18.97 1.69 2.91
CA PHE A 184 18.13 1.80 1.71
C PHE A 184 18.68 0.87 0.61
N GLY A 185 17.78 0.21 -0.10
CA GLY A 185 18.03 -0.60 -1.28
C GLY A 185 16.95 -0.34 -2.35
N ALA A 186 16.88 -1.21 -3.36
CA ALA A 186 15.85 -1.11 -4.38
C ALA A 186 14.43 -1.19 -3.77
N GLY A 187 13.54 -0.33 -4.23
CA GLY A 187 12.16 -0.20 -3.74
C GLY A 187 11.99 0.56 -2.43
N ASN A 188 13.07 1.07 -1.81
CA ASN A 188 13.00 1.83 -0.56
C ASN A 188 12.84 3.34 -0.80
N TYR A 189 12.07 3.99 0.07
CA TYR A 189 11.68 5.40 -0.11
C TYR A 189 11.45 6.10 1.24
N LEU A 190 11.28 7.41 1.18
CA LEU A 190 10.94 8.24 2.34
C LEU A 190 9.50 8.74 2.20
N VAL A 191 8.84 9.05 3.30
CA VAL A 191 7.55 9.75 3.29
C VAL A 191 7.62 10.94 4.23
N LEU A 192 7.40 12.14 3.72
CA LEU A 192 7.22 13.35 4.51
C LEU A 192 5.74 13.59 4.76
N SER A 193 5.34 13.68 6.03
CA SER A 193 3.94 13.91 6.40
C SER A 193 3.72 15.26 7.08
N LEU A 194 2.51 15.81 6.92
CA LEU A 194 1.93 16.85 7.78
C LEU A 194 0.64 16.28 8.38
N GLU A 195 0.73 15.87 9.65
CA GLU A 195 -0.31 15.08 10.33
C GLU A 195 -1.13 15.92 11.30
N ASN A 196 -0.50 16.92 11.92
CA ASN A 196 -1.14 17.80 12.89
C ASN A 196 -1.15 19.22 12.34
N ASP A 197 -2.35 19.80 12.23
CA ASP A 197 -2.57 21.19 11.82
C ASP A 197 -3.58 21.86 12.76
N THR A 198 -3.06 22.67 13.68
CA THR A 198 -3.90 23.37 14.65
C THR A 198 -4.81 24.44 14.06
N GLY A 199 -4.56 24.86 12.82
CA GLY A 199 -5.45 25.73 12.05
C GLY A 199 -6.66 24.95 11.58
N LYS A 200 -6.43 23.79 10.94
CA LYS A 200 -7.49 22.85 10.57
C LYS A 200 -8.35 22.44 11.76
N ASP A 201 -7.74 22.13 12.91
CA ASP A 201 -8.47 21.78 14.14
C ASP A 201 -9.39 22.91 14.64
N LYS A 202 -9.09 24.15 14.26
CA LYS A 202 -9.87 25.36 14.57
C LYS A 202 -10.82 25.78 13.44
N GLY A 203 -10.94 24.96 12.39
CA GLY A 203 -11.81 25.17 11.24
C GLY A 203 -11.22 26.06 10.15
N ALA A 204 -9.91 26.32 10.15
CA ALA A 204 -9.24 26.97 9.02
C ALA A 204 -9.00 25.96 7.87
N THR A 205 -8.76 26.47 6.67
CA THR A 205 -8.31 25.64 5.54
C THR A 205 -6.95 24.99 5.90
N PRO A 206 -6.74 23.70 5.58
CA PRO A 206 -5.49 23.02 5.87
C PRO A 206 -4.26 23.75 5.31
N ALA A 207 -3.16 23.68 6.04
CA ALA A 207 -1.89 24.27 5.65
C ALA A 207 -1.30 23.59 4.41
N ASN A 208 -0.68 24.40 3.55
CA ASN A 208 0.26 23.95 2.53
C ASN A 208 1.61 23.63 3.19
N LEU A 209 2.30 22.62 2.65
CA LEU A 209 3.67 22.26 3.03
C LEU A 209 4.63 22.65 1.91
N TYR A 210 5.71 23.34 2.26
CA TYR A 210 6.82 23.66 1.36
C TYR A 210 8.04 22.84 1.75
N VAL A 211 8.74 22.28 0.76
CA VAL A 211 9.97 21.49 0.95
C VAL A 211 11.06 22.04 0.04
N ALA A 212 12.23 22.31 0.61
CA ALA A 212 13.41 22.78 -0.11
C ALA A 212 14.69 22.12 0.46
N ASP A 213 15.81 22.30 -0.23
CA ASP A 213 17.16 21.93 0.24
C ASP A 213 17.29 20.46 0.71
N ILE A 214 16.72 19.51 -0.04
CA ILE A 214 16.84 18.10 0.33
C ILE A 214 18.30 17.69 0.16
N THR A 215 18.88 17.15 1.23
CA THR A 215 20.29 16.79 1.31
C THR A 215 20.44 15.36 1.84
N PHE A 216 20.86 14.46 0.95
CA PHE A 216 21.19 13.09 1.28
C PHE A 216 22.65 13.02 1.71
N LYS A 217 22.95 12.39 2.85
CA LYS A 217 24.31 12.30 3.39
C LYS A 217 24.71 10.87 3.71
N ASP A 218 25.96 10.54 3.39
CA ASP A 218 26.59 9.29 3.80
C ASP A 218 26.97 9.27 5.29
N ALA A 219 27.52 8.14 5.77
CA ALA A 219 27.98 7.99 7.15
C ALA A 219 29.09 8.98 7.58
N SER A 220 29.81 9.57 6.62
CA SER A 220 30.87 10.56 6.85
C SER A 220 30.34 12.00 6.80
N GLY A 221 29.06 12.19 6.46
CA GLY A 221 28.44 13.49 6.27
C GLY A 221 28.65 14.10 4.89
N ASN A 222 29.16 13.35 3.92
CA ASN A 222 29.30 13.83 2.54
C ASN A 222 27.95 13.82 1.85
N VAL A 223 27.69 14.83 1.03
CA VAL A 223 26.46 14.94 0.23
C VAL A 223 26.48 13.90 -0.89
N LEU A 224 25.40 13.14 -1.00
CA LEU A 224 25.14 12.22 -2.10
C LEU A 224 24.40 12.98 -3.20
N ALA A 225 24.91 12.89 -4.43
CA ALA A 225 24.22 13.43 -5.61
C ALA A 225 22.93 12.65 -5.86
N ALA A 226 21.87 13.38 -6.24
CA ALA A 226 20.58 12.81 -6.58
C ALA A 226 20.32 12.95 -8.10
N ASP A 227 19.75 11.91 -8.71
CA ASP A 227 19.26 11.96 -10.10
C ASP A 227 17.81 12.47 -10.12
N THR A 228 17.62 13.77 -10.33
CA THR A 228 16.29 14.39 -10.35
C THR A 228 15.42 13.98 -11.54
N SER A 229 15.96 13.23 -12.51
CA SER A 229 15.17 12.64 -13.60
C SER A 229 14.40 11.38 -13.18
N ALA A 230 14.63 10.89 -11.97
CA ALA A 230 13.84 9.81 -11.39
C ALA A 230 12.36 10.17 -11.31
N GLU A 231 11.51 9.18 -11.60
CA GLU A 231 10.07 9.29 -11.46
C GLU A 231 9.62 8.60 -10.18
N TYR A 232 8.61 9.16 -9.54
CA TYR A 232 7.97 8.55 -8.38
C TYR A 232 7.26 7.28 -8.82
N VAL A 233 7.64 6.17 -8.20
CA VAL A 233 6.90 4.92 -8.34
C VAL A 233 6.05 4.83 -7.10
N ALA A 234 4.76 5.10 -7.25
CA ALA A 234 3.82 4.92 -6.15
C ALA A 234 4.01 3.53 -5.58
N ALA A 235 4.27 3.46 -4.27
CA ALA A 235 4.22 2.19 -3.57
C ALA A 235 2.88 1.55 -3.90
N ASP A 236 2.90 0.25 -4.17
CA ASP A 236 1.70 -0.50 -4.50
C ASP A 236 0.76 -0.51 -3.28
N THR A 237 -0.10 0.49 -3.23
CA THR A 237 -1.10 0.69 -2.18
C THR A 237 -2.43 0.08 -2.57
N GLY A 238 -2.46 -0.78 -3.61
CA GLY A 238 -3.62 -1.61 -3.86
C GLY A 238 -3.99 -2.32 -2.56
N SER A 239 -5.25 -2.22 -2.14
CA SER A 239 -5.69 -2.83 -0.89
C SER A 239 -5.28 -4.30 -0.88
N ASP A 240 -4.34 -4.71 -0.02
CA ASP A 240 -4.03 -6.13 0.15
C ASP A 240 -5.24 -6.81 0.79
N ARG A 241 -6.06 -7.42 -0.06
CA ARG A 241 -7.26 -8.18 0.32
C ARG A 241 -6.98 -9.69 0.36
N SER A 242 -5.72 -10.11 0.35
CA SER A 242 -5.39 -11.53 0.52
C SER A 242 -6.06 -12.06 1.80
N ASN A 243 -6.68 -13.23 1.70
CA ASN A 243 -7.37 -13.90 2.82
C ASN A 243 -8.62 -13.17 3.36
N LEU A 244 -8.98 -12.01 2.81
CA LEU A 244 -10.09 -11.18 3.27
C LEU A 244 -11.25 -11.22 2.28
N CYS A 245 -12.45 -10.90 2.76
CA CYS A 245 -13.59 -10.62 1.89
C CYS A 245 -13.60 -9.13 1.51
N ALA A 246 -14.37 -8.77 0.48
CA ALA A 246 -14.73 -7.39 0.25
C ALA A 246 -15.93 -7.00 1.15
N LEU A 247 -16.24 -5.71 1.21
CA LEU A 247 -17.36 -5.19 1.98
C LEU A 247 -18.28 -4.32 1.14
N THR A 248 -19.59 -4.46 1.35
CA THR A 248 -20.63 -3.54 0.86
C THR A 248 -21.40 -2.95 2.04
N ASP A 249 -22.23 -1.93 1.80
CA ASP A 249 -23.02 -1.26 2.83
C ASP A 249 -22.17 -0.82 4.05
N VAL A 250 -20.98 -0.26 3.78
CA VAL A 250 -19.99 0.07 4.79
C VAL A 250 -20.45 1.23 5.66
N VAL A 251 -20.34 1.06 6.98
CA VAL A 251 -20.48 2.08 8.01
C VAL A 251 -19.15 2.25 8.72
N GLU A 252 -18.54 3.42 8.57
CA GLU A 252 -17.27 3.77 9.23
C GLU A 252 -17.52 4.10 10.70
N PHE A 253 -16.68 3.58 11.59
CA PHE A 253 -16.67 3.96 12.99
C PHE A 253 -15.83 5.23 13.14
N GLU A 254 -16.46 6.38 12.88
CA GLU A 254 -15.76 7.67 12.86
C GLU A 254 -14.97 7.94 14.15
N GLY A 255 -13.69 8.27 13.99
CA GLY A 255 -12.81 8.63 15.09
C GLY A 255 -12.26 7.47 15.91
N PHE A 256 -12.48 6.21 15.49
CA PHE A 256 -11.87 5.03 16.13
C PHE A 256 -10.37 4.95 15.81
N ALA A 257 -9.57 5.76 16.48
CA ALA A 257 -8.12 5.73 16.44
C ALA A 257 -7.55 5.64 17.85
N VAL A 258 -7.01 4.46 18.19
CA VAL A 258 -6.43 4.13 19.51
C VAL A 258 -5.16 3.33 19.34
N SER A 259 -4.29 3.42 20.34
CA SER A 259 -3.07 2.62 20.42
C SER A 259 -2.90 2.04 21.83
N GLY A 260 -2.09 0.99 21.93
CA GLY A 260 -1.80 0.32 23.18
C GLY A 260 -0.47 -0.43 23.15
N ASP A 261 0.11 -0.65 24.33
CA ASP A 261 1.16 -1.64 24.51
C ASP A 261 0.58 -3.06 24.33
N GLY A 262 1.45 -4.06 24.16
CA GLY A 262 1.02 -5.45 24.09
C GLY A 262 0.11 -5.85 25.26
N TRP A 263 -0.99 -6.52 24.93
CA TRP A 263 -2.05 -6.94 25.85
C TRP A 263 -2.82 -5.81 26.55
N SER A 264 -2.60 -4.56 26.14
CA SER A 264 -3.43 -3.43 26.59
C SER A 264 -4.67 -3.30 25.71
N GLN A 265 -5.79 -2.92 26.32
CA GLN A 265 -7.07 -2.70 25.64
C GLN A 265 -7.35 -1.22 25.49
N ALA A 266 -7.78 -0.82 24.30
CA ALA A 266 -8.36 0.50 24.07
C ALA A 266 -9.46 0.41 23.01
N GLY A 267 -10.43 1.33 23.08
CA GLY A 267 -11.55 1.36 22.16
C GLY A 267 -12.57 2.43 22.51
N PHE A 268 -13.72 2.36 21.86
CA PHE A 268 -14.76 3.37 21.94
C PHE A 268 -16.15 2.77 22.21
N THR A 269 -17.06 3.62 22.66
CA THR A 269 -18.48 3.30 22.68
C THR A 269 -19.00 3.17 21.25
N MET A 270 -19.64 2.06 20.91
CA MET A 270 -20.23 1.82 19.60
C MET A 270 -21.38 2.82 19.35
N PRO A 271 -21.30 3.65 18.30
CA PRO A 271 -22.43 4.45 17.85
C PRO A 271 -23.61 3.56 17.43
N GLN A 272 -24.81 4.14 17.42
CA GLN A 272 -26.02 3.39 17.04
C GLN A 272 -25.93 2.87 15.59
N GLU A 273 -25.32 3.63 14.68
CA GLU A 273 -25.12 3.22 13.29
C GLU A 273 -24.26 1.96 13.17
N ILE A 274 -23.23 1.81 14.02
CA ILE A 274 -22.40 0.61 14.09
C ILE A 274 -23.19 -0.56 14.67
N LEU A 275 -23.95 -0.34 15.75
CA LEU A 275 -24.82 -1.37 16.33
C LEU A 275 -25.87 -1.87 15.33
N ASP A 276 -26.46 -0.98 14.53
CA ASP A 276 -27.46 -1.31 13.51
C ASP A 276 -26.84 -2.06 12.31
N ALA A 277 -25.56 -1.81 12.01
CA ALA A 277 -24.81 -2.51 10.97
C ALA A 277 -24.35 -3.92 11.38
N LEU A 278 -24.21 -4.18 12.68
CA LEU A 278 -23.85 -5.49 13.24
C LEU A 278 -25.03 -6.47 13.17
N VAL A 279 -25.18 -7.13 12.03
CA VAL A 279 -26.20 -8.16 11.76
C VAL A 279 -25.54 -9.44 11.23
N PRO A 280 -26.22 -10.61 11.24
CA PRO A 280 -25.69 -11.81 10.60
C PRO A 280 -25.22 -11.54 9.16
N GLY A 281 -24.02 -12.01 8.81
CA GLY A 281 -23.33 -11.73 7.55
C GLY A 281 -22.56 -10.41 7.50
N SER A 282 -22.53 -9.62 8.57
CA SER A 282 -21.66 -8.44 8.68
C SER A 282 -20.26 -8.81 9.14
N VAL A 283 -19.30 -7.93 8.85
CA VAL A 283 -17.88 -8.08 9.15
C VAL A 283 -17.36 -6.75 9.70
N VAL A 284 -16.65 -6.83 10.82
CA VAL A 284 -15.85 -5.73 11.37
C VAL A 284 -14.49 -5.78 10.70
N GLU A 285 -14.13 -4.75 9.93
CA GLU A 285 -12.79 -4.57 9.35
C GLU A 285 -12.00 -3.53 10.16
N ILE A 286 -10.78 -3.90 10.53
CA ILE A 286 -9.87 -3.11 11.34
C ILE A 286 -8.61 -2.89 10.51
N THR A 287 -8.25 -1.63 10.27
CA THR A 287 -6.95 -1.26 9.69
C THR A 287 -6.01 -0.89 10.83
N TYR A 288 -4.85 -1.54 10.90
CA TYR A 288 -3.97 -1.47 12.07
C TYR A 288 -2.48 -1.63 11.74
N SER A 289 -1.65 -1.34 12.74
CA SER A 289 -0.29 -1.88 12.86
C SER A 289 -0.16 -2.63 14.18
N SER A 290 0.62 -3.72 14.18
CA SER A 290 0.94 -4.51 15.36
C SER A 290 2.35 -5.07 15.22
N GLU A 291 3.12 -5.04 16.30
CA GLU A 291 4.49 -5.58 16.36
C GLU A 291 4.56 -7.05 15.90
N ASN A 292 3.55 -7.84 16.24
CA ASN A 292 3.48 -9.26 15.88
C ASN A 292 2.54 -9.52 14.68
N GLY A 293 1.84 -8.49 14.21
CA GLY A 293 0.89 -8.55 13.10
C GLY A 293 -0.37 -9.36 13.39
N ASP A 294 -0.72 -9.48 14.67
CA ASP A 294 -1.99 -10.00 15.16
C ASP A 294 -2.90 -8.85 15.62
N MET A 295 -4.21 -9.08 15.55
CA MET A 295 -5.24 -8.13 16.02
C MET A 295 -6.52 -8.89 16.35
N TRP A 296 -7.17 -8.53 17.45
CA TRP A 296 -8.49 -9.05 17.84
C TRP A 296 -9.35 -8.00 18.52
N VAL A 297 -10.65 -8.30 18.62
CA VAL A 297 -11.61 -7.47 19.34
C VAL A 297 -11.80 -8.00 20.76
N VAL A 298 -12.03 -7.07 21.69
CA VAL A 298 -12.38 -7.36 23.08
C VAL A 298 -13.78 -6.83 23.37
N MET A 299 -14.67 -7.73 23.79
CA MET A 299 -16.02 -7.45 24.25
C MET A 299 -16.04 -7.53 25.78
N ASN A 300 -15.61 -6.45 26.43
CA ASN A 300 -15.40 -6.40 27.89
C ASN A 300 -16.71 -6.28 28.69
N GLU A 301 -17.80 -5.88 28.04
CA GLU A 301 -19.12 -5.63 28.64
C GLU A 301 -20.16 -6.71 28.28
N ALA A 302 -19.78 -7.74 27.52
CA ALA A 302 -20.73 -8.75 27.07
C ALA A 302 -21.35 -9.50 28.25
N ALA A 303 -22.63 -9.89 28.10
CA ALA A 303 -23.37 -10.66 29.11
C ALA A 303 -22.75 -12.04 29.37
N ALA A 304 -22.02 -12.58 28.39
CA ALA A 304 -21.22 -13.80 28.52
C ALA A 304 -19.98 -13.63 29.43
N GLY A 305 -19.67 -12.39 29.83
CA GLY A 305 -18.44 -12.01 30.50
C GLY A 305 -17.47 -11.34 29.54
N TRP A 306 -16.26 -11.08 30.03
CA TRP A 306 -15.19 -10.51 29.23
C TRP A 306 -14.71 -11.53 28.18
N MET A 307 -14.70 -11.16 26.89
CA MET A 307 -14.36 -12.04 25.77
C MET A 307 -13.31 -11.42 24.82
N ARG A 308 -12.41 -12.26 24.29
CA ARG A 308 -11.60 -11.97 23.09
C ARG A 308 -12.22 -12.67 21.88
N VAL A 309 -12.37 -11.94 20.78
CA VAL A 309 -12.89 -12.47 19.52
C VAL A 309 -11.85 -12.26 18.44
N GLY A 310 -11.41 -13.33 17.78
CA GLY A 310 -10.39 -13.27 16.72
C GLY A 310 -8.97 -13.58 17.22
N GLN A 311 -8.76 -13.84 18.52
CA GLN A 311 -7.44 -14.20 19.05
C GLN A 311 -7.02 -15.63 18.62
N GLY A 312 -7.97 -16.47 18.22
CA GLY A 312 -7.78 -17.91 18.17
C GLY A 312 -7.89 -18.55 19.56
N ASN A 313 -7.73 -19.88 19.61
CA ASN A 313 -7.95 -20.64 20.83
C ASN A 313 -6.75 -20.67 21.80
N ALA A 314 -5.85 -19.67 21.71
CA ALA A 314 -4.64 -19.61 22.53
C ALA A 314 -4.93 -19.48 24.04
N ASP A 315 -6.05 -18.85 24.40
CA ASP A 315 -6.51 -18.66 25.77
C ASP A 315 -7.58 -19.69 26.21
N GLY A 316 -7.92 -20.65 25.35
CA GLY A 316 -8.96 -21.65 25.60
C GLY A 316 -10.39 -21.13 25.46
N SER A 317 -10.59 -19.92 24.92
CA SER A 317 -11.92 -19.31 24.69
C SER A 317 -12.76 -20.04 23.65
N GLY A 318 -12.16 -20.88 22.80
CA GLY A 318 -12.80 -21.44 21.62
C GLY A 318 -13.02 -20.41 20.51
N SER A 319 -12.41 -19.23 20.58
CA SER A 319 -12.42 -18.24 19.49
C SER A 319 -11.65 -18.77 18.28
N ASP A 320 -12.17 -18.56 17.09
CA ASP A 320 -11.38 -18.66 15.86
C ASP A 320 -10.45 -17.45 15.73
N SER A 321 -9.35 -17.60 14.99
CA SER A 321 -8.50 -16.47 14.65
C SER A 321 -9.20 -15.50 13.70
N ALA A 322 -8.90 -14.21 13.83
CA ALA A 322 -9.31 -13.20 12.87
C ALA A 322 -8.75 -13.54 11.49
N TYR A 323 -9.45 -13.10 10.45
CA TYR A 323 -8.96 -13.13 9.08
C TYR A 323 -7.99 -11.98 8.91
N ILE A 324 -6.73 -12.25 8.58
CA ILE A 324 -5.68 -11.23 8.48
C ILE A 324 -5.02 -11.33 7.10
N ASN A 325 -4.84 -10.19 6.44
CA ASN A 325 -4.16 -10.15 5.15
C ASN A 325 -2.67 -10.49 5.28
N ASN A 326 -2.05 -10.86 4.17
CA ASN A 326 -0.64 -11.26 4.13
C ASN A 326 0.30 -10.13 4.61
N SER A 327 -0.06 -8.87 4.34
CA SER A 327 0.68 -7.69 4.82
C SER A 327 0.51 -7.41 6.31
N LYS A 328 -0.44 -8.08 6.99
CA LYS A 328 -0.75 -7.90 8.41
C LYS A 328 -1.13 -6.46 8.80
N THR A 329 -1.85 -5.79 7.91
CA THR A 329 -2.32 -4.41 8.07
C THR A 329 -3.83 -4.32 8.24
N THR A 330 -4.55 -5.39 7.90
CA THR A 330 -6.00 -5.43 7.94
C THR A 330 -6.47 -6.74 8.54
N ALA A 331 -7.37 -6.65 9.51
CA ALA A 331 -8.02 -7.77 10.15
C ALA A 331 -9.53 -7.67 9.93
N GLN A 332 -10.18 -8.79 9.68
CA GLN A 332 -11.62 -8.92 9.60
C GLN A 332 -12.11 -9.93 10.64
N ILE A 333 -13.14 -9.53 11.38
CA ILE A 333 -13.82 -10.36 12.38
C ILE A 333 -15.29 -10.39 12.01
N THR A 334 -15.83 -11.58 11.74
CA THR A 334 -17.22 -11.71 11.29
C THR A 334 -18.19 -11.57 12.47
N PHE A 335 -19.42 -11.18 12.16
CA PHE A 335 -20.52 -11.23 13.12
C PHE A 335 -20.61 -12.60 13.80
N GLU A 336 -20.49 -13.68 13.03
CA GLU A 336 -20.59 -15.05 13.50
C GLU A 336 -19.47 -15.39 14.51
N GLN A 337 -18.26 -14.87 14.32
CA GLN A 337 -17.17 -15.04 15.29
C GLN A 337 -17.50 -14.37 16.63
N ILE A 338 -18.07 -13.16 16.60
CA ILE A 338 -18.48 -12.45 17.81
C ILE A 338 -19.68 -13.15 18.47
N ALA A 339 -20.70 -13.50 17.68
CA ALA A 339 -21.92 -14.14 18.15
C ALA A 339 -21.68 -15.53 18.76
N ALA A 340 -20.70 -16.29 18.26
CA ALA A 340 -20.31 -17.57 18.86
C ALA A 340 -19.88 -17.45 20.33
N LEU A 341 -19.34 -16.28 20.71
CA LEU A 341 -18.84 -16.00 22.06
C LEU A 341 -19.79 -15.12 22.88
N CYS A 342 -20.52 -14.22 22.23
CA CYS A 342 -21.36 -13.20 22.86
C CYS A 342 -22.87 -13.41 22.65
N SER A 343 -23.29 -14.51 21.98
CA SER A 343 -24.66 -14.79 21.50
C SER A 343 -25.10 -13.95 20.29
N ASP A 344 -26.12 -14.40 19.55
CA ASP A 344 -26.64 -13.68 18.36
C ASP A 344 -27.37 -12.35 18.70
N ASP A 345 -27.70 -12.11 19.97
CA ASP A 345 -28.35 -10.88 20.42
C ASP A 345 -27.32 -9.78 20.72
N VAL A 346 -27.10 -8.87 19.77
CA VAL A 346 -26.17 -7.73 19.86
C VAL A 346 -26.43 -6.86 21.10
N SER A 347 -27.67 -6.78 21.58
CA SER A 347 -27.98 -6.00 22.79
C SER A 347 -27.31 -6.54 24.06
N THR A 348 -26.80 -7.78 23.99
CA THR A 348 -26.07 -8.45 25.08
C THR A 348 -24.55 -8.26 24.98
N TRP A 349 -24.03 -7.64 23.93
CA TRP A 349 -22.59 -7.50 23.69
C TRP A 349 -21.94 -6.38 24.51
N GLY A 350 -22.76 -5.47 25.05
CA GLY A 350 -22.32 -4.28 25.74
C GLY A 350 -22.32 -3.04 24.85
N THR A 351 -21.76 -1.94 25.34
CA THR A 351 -21.78 -0.64 24.65
C THR A 351 -20.43 -0.26 24.06
N THR A 352 -19.35 -0.94 24.45
CA THR A 352 -18.00 -0.65 24.01
C THR A 352 -17.43 -1.78 23.16
N MET A 353 -16.69 -1.40 22.11
CA MET A 353 -15.86 -2.30 21.32
C MET A 353 -14.41 -1.87 21.52
N GLN A 354 -13.58 -2.82 21.92
CA GLN A 354 -12.16 -2.60 22.15
C GLN A 354 -11.33 -3.48 21.23
N CYS A 355 -10.07 -3.12 21.06
CA CYS A 355 -9.10 -3.93 20.35
C CYS A 355 -7.88 -4.17 21.23
N GLU A 356 -7.15 -5.23 20.90
CA GLU A 356 -5.94 -5.66 21.61
C GLU A 356 -5.09 -6.50 20.65
N ALA A 357 -3.78 -6.49 20.85
CA ALA A 357 -2.80 -7.34 20.17
C ALA A 357 -1.74 -7.84 21.15
N SER A 358 -0.93 -8.83 20.77
CA SER A 358 0.06 -9.43 21.69
C SER A 358 1.31 -8.56 21.89
N GLY A 359 1.62 -7.70 20.92
CA GLY A 359 2.68 -6.69 20.97
C GLY A 359 2.12 -5.27 20.87
N ALA A 360 2.99 -4.25 20.81
CA ALA A 360 2.53 -2.87 20.67
C ALA A 360 1.71 -2.68 19.39
N TRP A 361 0.64 -1.90 19.46
CA TRP A 361 -0.34 -1.80 18.38
C TRP A 361 -0.99 -0.41 18.25
N GLU A 362 -1.48 -0.10 17.05
CA GLU A 362 -2.20 1.12 16.72
C GLU A 362 -3.29 0.82 15.68
N ILE A 363 -4.47 1.43 15.84
CA ILE A 363 -5.59 1.32 14.92
C ILE A 363 -5.78 2.63 14.17
N TYR A 364 -5.94 2.52 12.86
CA TYR A 364 -6.14 3.63 11.93
C TYR A 364 -7.60 3.81 11.55
N SER A 365 -8.35 2.71 11.43
CA SER A 365 -9.80 2.74 11.19
C SER A 365 -10.47 1.44 11.63
N VAL A 366 -11.76 1.56 11.97
CA VAL A 366 -12.67 0.44 12.17
C VAL A 366 -13.93 0.73 11.36
N LYS A 367 -14.44 -0.26 10.65
CA LYS A 367 -15.71 -0.16 9.91
C LYS A 367 -16.47 -1.47 9.95
N VAL A 368 -17.78 -1.39 9.75
CA VAL A 368 -18.66 -2.56 9.66
C VAL A 368 -19.33 -2.54 8.30
N GLY A 369 -19.27 -3.66 7.59
CA GLY A 369 -19.96 -3.81 6.31
C GLY A 369 -20.54 -5.22 6.16
N LYS A 370 -21.31 -5.45 5.10
CA LYS A 370 -21.76 -6.79 4.74
C LYS A 370 -20.65 -7.53 3.99
N LYS A 371 -20.47 -8.81 4.32
CA LYS A 371 -19.55 -9.70 3.59
C LYS A 371 -19.94 -9.69 2.10
N ALA A 372 -18.95 -9.40 1.24
CA ALA A 372 -19.07 -9.52 -0.19
C ALA A 372 -17.87 -10.31 -0.77
N PRO A 373 -18.04 -11.00 -1.90
CA PRO A 373 -16.93 -11.71 -2.54
C PRO A 373 -15.77 -10.79 -2.90
N SER A 374 -14.53 -11.26 -2.76
CA SER A 374 -13.36 -10.63 -3.38
C SER A 374 -13.04 -11.38 -4.66
N TYR A 375 -12.96 -10.67 -5.80
CA TYR A 375 -12.84 -11.30 -7.11
C TYR A 375 -11.46 -11.13 -7.72
N ALA A 376 -11.05 -12.13 -8.49
CA ALA A 376 -10.12 -12.00 -9.61
C ALA A 376 -10.82 -12.41 -10.89
N LEU A 377 -10.37 -11.88 -12.02
CA LEU A 377 -10.85 -12.28 -13.34
C LEU A 377 -9.89 -13.27 -13.98
N THR A 378 -10.44 -14.36 -14.51
CA THR A 378 -9.71 -15.28 -15.41
C THR A 378 -10.23 -15.12 -16.84
N ASN A 379 -9.35 -15.38 -17.82
CA ASN A 379 -9.66 -15.20 -19.25
C ASN A 379 -10.23 -13.80 -19.57
N ALA A 380 -9.71 -12.77 -18.90
CA ALA A 380 -10.22 -11.42 -19.05
C ALA A 380 -9.88 -10.84 -20.44
N VAL A 381 -10.85 -10.16 -21.03
CA VAL A 381 -10.73 -9.37 -22.24
C VAL A 381 -10.75 -7.90 -21.87
N GLU A 382 -9.71 -7.17 -22.24
CA GLU A 382 -9.60 -5.73 -22.02
C GLU A 382 -10.57 -4.98 -22.95
N PHE A 383 -11.26 -3.97 -22.40
CA PHE A 383 -12.01 -2.99 -23.19
C PHE A 383 -11.00 -1.93 -23.66
N PRO A 384 -10.58 -1.96 -24.94
CA PRO A 384 -9.56 -1.05 -25.44
C PRO A 384 -9.97 0.41 -25.30
N ASP A 385 -9.03 1.23 -24.84
CA ASP A 385 -9.16 2.70 -24.74
C ASP A 385 -10.32 3.19 -23.86
N PHE A 386 -10.77 2.40 -22.88
CA PHE A 386 -11.81 2.79 -21.92
C PHE A 386 -11.24 3.68 -20.79
N ALA A 387 -10.83 4.90 -21.14
CA ALA A 387 -10.43 5.92 -20.18
C ALA A 387 -11.38 7.12 -20.27
N VAL A 388 -12.12 7.40 -19.18
CA VAL A 388 -13.13 8.47 -19.10
C VAL A 388 -13.20 9.04 -17.70
N SER A 389 -13.58 10.31 -17.58
CA SER A 389 -13.82 10.96 -16.30
C SER A 389 -15.11 11.77 -16.33
N GLY A 390 -15.60 12.10 -15.14
CA GLY A 390 -16.83 12.84 -14.97
C GLY A 390 -16.93 13.52 -13.61
N ASP A 391 -17.70 14.60 -13.57
CA ASP A 391 -18.21 15.14 -12.31
C ASP A 391 -19.22 14.17 -11.69
N GLY A 392 -19.55 14.36 -10.41
CA GLY A 392 -20.60 13.58 -9.74
C GLY A 392 -21.91 13.53 -10.53
N TRP A 393 -22.45 12.32 -10.69
CA TRP A 393 -23.67 12.01 -11.44
C TRP A 393 -23.59 12.23 -12.96
N SER A 394 -22.41 12.55 -13.50
CA SER A 394 -22.21 12.57 -14.94
C SER A 394 -21.87 11.18 -15.48
N GLN A 395 -22.26 10.93 -16.73
CA GLN A 395 -22.10 9.63 -17.40
C GLN A 395 -21.11 9.77 -18.55
N ALA A 396 -20.17 8.84 -18.63
CA ALA A 396 -19.28 8.72 -19.77
C ALA A 396 -18.96 7.25 -20.04
N GLY A 397 -18.68 6.92 -21.30
CA GLY A 397 -18.35 5.57 -21.72
C GLY A 397 -18.38 5.42 -23.23
N PHE A 398 -18.30 4.18 -23.69
CA PHE A 398 -18.06 3.84 -25.09
C PHE A 398 -18.94 2.69 -25.57
N THR A 399 -19.02 2.55 -26.89
CA THR A 399 -19.64 1.38 -27.53
C THR A 399 -18.82 0.13 -27.21
N MET A 400 -19.47 -0.91 -26.69
CA MET A 400 -18.87 -2.20 -26.38
C MET A 400 -18.38 -2.89 -27.66
N PRO A 401 -17.08 -3.25 -27.75
CA PRO A 401 -16.59 -4.14 -28.77
C PRO A 401 -17.25 -5.52 -28.70
N GLN A 402 -17.28 -6.25 -29.81
CA GLN A 402 -17.89 -7.58 -29.84
C GLN A 402 -17.22 -8.54 -28.85
N GLU A 403 -15.91 -8.43 -28.65
CA GLU A 403 -15.16 -9.28 -27.71
C GLU A 403 -15.61 -9.08 -26.25
N ILE A 404 -16.00 -7.85 -25.88
CA ILE A 404 -16.58 -7.54 -24.57
C ILE A 404 -17.99 -8.13 -24.44
N ILE A 405 -18.80 -8.00 -25.49
CA ILE A 405 -20.15 -8.58 -25.53
C ILE A 405 -20.08 -10.11 -25.42
N ASP A 406 -19.15 -10.75 -26.12
CA ASP A 406 -18.97 -12.20 -26.09
C ASP A 406 -18.44 -12.71 -24.75
N ALA A 407 -17.70 -11.88 -24.00
CA ALA A 407 -17.22 -12.18 -22.65
C ALA A 407 -18.31 -12.05 -21.57
N LEU A 408 -19.39 -11.29 -21.82
CA LEU A 408 -20.52 -11.12 -20.91
C LEU A 408 -21.44 -12.36 -20.94
N VAL A 409 -21.07 -13.36 -20.16
CA VAL A 409 -21.83 -14.61 -19.97
C VAL A 409 -22.10 -14.87 -18.49
N PRO A 410 -23.04 -15.75 -18.11
CA PRO A 410 -23.23 -16.14 -16.72
C PRO A 410 -21.92 -16.55 -16.04
N GLY A 411 -21.66 -16.03 -14.84
CA GLY A 411 -20.42 -16.19 -14.09
C GLY A 411 -19.28 -15.24 -14.50
N SER A 412 -19.49 -14.33 -15.45
CA SER A 412 -18.53 -13.26 -15.75
C SER A 412 -18.76 -12.02 -14.87
N ALA A 413 -17.75 -11.15 -14.77
CA ALA A 413 -17.88 -9.83 -14.19
C ALA A 413 -17.13 -8.79 -15.01
N VAL A 414 -17.64 -7.56 -14.96
CA VAL A 414 -16.98 -6.35 -15.41
C VAL A 414 -16.11 -5.84 -14.25
N GLU A 415 -14.80 -5.79 -14.44
CA GLU A 415 -13.87 -5.10 -13.55
C GLU A 415 -13.62 -3.70 -14.11
N VAL A 416 -13.88 -2.69 -13.28
CA VAL A 416 -13.64 -1.29 -13.57
C VAL A 416 -12.49 -0.82 -12.68
N THR A 417 -11.38 -0.39 -13.27
CA THR A 417 -10.28 0.26 -12.53
C THR A 417 -10.54 1.76 -12.49
N TYR A 418 -10.66 2.35 -11.30
CA TYR A 418 -11.17 3.72 -11.14
C TYR A 418 -10.58 4.44 -9.92
N SER A 419 -10.79 5.76 -9.90
CA SER A 419 -10.79 6.59 -8.70
C SER A 419 -12.13 7.33 -8.60
N SER A 420 -12.64 7.50 -7.38
CA SER A 420 -13.79 8.38 -7.14
C SER A 420 -13.72 9.03 -5.77
N GLU A 421 -14.32 10.21 -5.65
CA GLU A 421 -14.34 11.00 -4.41
C GLU A 421 -14.93 10.24 -3.22
N ASN A 422 -15.95 9.42 -3.48
CA ASN A 422 -16.72 8.73 -2.44
C ASN A 422 -16.40 7.22 -2.36
N GLY A 423 -15.54 6.72 -3.24
CA GLY A 423 -15.06 5.33 -3.20
C GLY A 423 -15.99 4.32 -3.89
N GLU A 424 -17.06 4.75 -4.56
CA GLU A 424 -17.94 3.90 -5.37
C GLU A 424 -17.92 4.27 -6.85
N ILE A 425 -18.29 3.31 -7.69
CA ILE A 425 -18.60 3.50 -9.11
C ILE A 425 -19.59 2.42 -9.56
N TRP A 426 -20.43 2.71 -10.55
CA TRP A 426 -21.40 1.77 -11.10
C TRP A 426 -21.52 1.88 -12.62
N LEU A 427 -22.17 0.90 -13.23
CA LEU A 427 -22.45 0.91 -14.67
C LEU A 427 -23.78 1.61 -14.97
N VAL A 428 -23.85 2.23 -16.14
CA VAL A 428 -25.08 2.80 -16.71
C VAL A 428 -25.37 2.14 -18.06
N MET A 429 -26.55 1.52 -18.15
CA MET A 429 -27.07 0.86 -19.35
C MET A 429 -28.18 1.73 -19.94
N ASN A 430 -27.78 2.78 -20.66
CA ASN A 430 -28.67 3.82 -21.16
C ASN A 430 -29.53 3.38 -22.37
N GLU A 431 -29.06 2.37 -23.11
CA GLU A 431 -29.65 1.85 -24.35
C GLU A 431 -30.41 0.52 -24.16
N ALA A 432 -30.48 0.00 -22.93
CA ALA A 432 -31.14 -1.27 -22.65
C ALA A 432 -32.63 -1.24 -23.03
N ALA A 433 -33.18 -2.37 -23.46
CA ALA A 433 -34.57 -2.49 -23.85
C ALA A 433 -35.55 -2.20 -22.69
N VAL A 434 -35.10 -2.39 -21.45
CA VAL A 434 -35.81 -2.02 -20.22
C VAL A 434 -35.83 -0.50 -19.97
N GLY A 435 -35.08 0.27 -20.75
CA GLY A 435 -34.86 1.69 -20.58
C GLY A 435 -33.58 1.98 -19.80
N TRP A 436 -33.30 3.28 -19.63
CA TRP A 436 -32.13 3.76 -18.90
C TRP A 436 -32.10 3.17 -17.48
N SER A 437 -30.98 2.57 -17.10
CA SER A 437 -30.81 1.85 -15.83
C SER A 437 -29.39 1.99 -15.28
N ARG A 438 -29.23 1.91 -13.95
CA ARG A 438 -27.95 1.77 -13.25
C ARG A 438 -27.78 0.35 -12.76
N VAL A 439 -26.56 -0.17 -12.78
CA VAL A 439 -26.22 -1.50 -12.27
C VAL A 439 -25.04 -1.39 -11.31
N GLY A 440 -25.21 -1.88 -10.08
CA GLY A 440 -24.16 -1.82 -9.06
C GLY A 440 -24.19 -0.56 -8.19
N GLN A 441 -25.18 0.32 -8.35
CA GLN A 441 -25.33 1.50 -7.48
C GLN A 441 -25.68 1.12 -6.03
N GLY A 442 -26.22 -0.07 -5.81
CA GLY A 442 -26.92 -0.38 -4.57
C GLY A 442 -28.31 0.24 -4.54
N ASN A 443 -28.99 0.10 -3.40
CA ASN A 443 -30.38 0.49 -3.25
C ASN A 443 -30.59 1.98 -2.86
N TYR A 444 -29.65 2.86 -3.21
CA TYR A 444 -29.68 4.29 -2.84
C TYR A 444 -30.94 5.01 -3.38
N ASP A 445 -31.39 4.62 -4.56
CA ASP A 445 -32.56 5.18 -5.23
C ASP A 445 -33.86 4.36 -5.03
N GLY A 446 -33.80 3.29 -4.24
CA GLY A 446 -34.93 2.37 -4.05
C GLY A 446 -35.15 1.39 -5.20
N SER A 447 -34.23 1.28 -6.15
CA SER A 447 -34.32 0.37 -7.31
C SER A 447 -34.23 -1.11 -6.95
N GLY A 448 -33.70 -1.44 -5.77
CA GLY A 448 -33.39 -2.81 -5.36
C GLY A 448 -32.17 -3.40 -6.05
N SER A 449 -31.35 -2.59 -6.74
CA SER A 449 -30.05 -3.05 -7.26
C SER A 449 -29.13 -3.43 -6.11
N ASP A 450 -28.40 -4.53 -6.27
CA ASP A 450 -27.25 -4.83 -5.41
C ASP A 450 -26.14 -3.81 -5.69
N ALA A 451 -25.29 -3.57 -4.67
CA ALA A 451 -24.11 -2.73 -4.81
C ALA A 451 -23.00 -3.47 -5.56
N ALA A 452 -22.23 -2.74 -6.36
CA ALA A 452 -20.97 -3.23 -6.90
C ALA A 452 -20.00 -3.50 -5.75
N VAL A 453 -19.17 -4.51 -5.90
CA VAL A 453 -18.08 -4.73 -4.94
C VAL A 453 -16.97 -3.75 -5.28
N CYS A 454 -16.69 -2.82 -4.36
CA CYS A 454 -15.68 -1.78 -4.54
C CYS A 454 -14.54 -1.99 -3.52
N ASP A 455 -13.30 -2.15 -3.99
CA ASP A 455 -12.12 -2.37 -3.12
C ASP A 455 -11.24 -1.12 -2.93
N GLY A 456 -11.72 0.03 -3.43
CA GLY A 456 -11.08 1.34 -3.40
C GLY A 456 -10.38 1.72 -4.70
N SER A 457 -9.96 0.74 -5.51
CA SER A 457 -9.31 0.98 -6.81
C SER A 457 -9.96 0.24 -7.96
N LYS A 458 -10.71 -0.81 -7.64
CA LYS A 458 -11.46 -1.63 -8.59
C LYS A 458 -12.87 -1.83 -8.10
N ALA A 459 -13.79 -1.87 -9.05
CA ALA A 459 -15.17 -2.24 -8.84
C ALA A 459 -15.52 -3.45 -9.70
N TYR A 460 -16.26 -4.39 -9.14
CA TYR A 460 -16.73 -5.58 -9.83
C TYR A 460 -18.25 -5.57 -9.93
N ILE A 461 -18.75 -5.64 -11.16
CA ILE A 461 -20.17 -5.73 -11.50
C ILE A 461 -20.39 -7.04 -12.24
N THR A 462 -21.06 -7.99 -11.61
CA THR A 462 -21.28 -9.33 -12.17
C THR A 462 -22.30 -9.30 -13.32
N TYR A 463 -22.18 -10.27 -14.22
CA TYR A 463 -23.20 -10.53 -15.24
C TYR A 463 -24.58 -10.66 -14.61
N GLU A 464 -24.69 -11.38 -13.49
CA GLU A 464 -25.94 -11.62 -12.78
C GLU A 464 -26.57 -10.31 -12.28
N GLN A 465 -25.78 -9.34 -11.83
CA GLN A 465 -26.27 -8.01 -11.45
C GLN A 465 -26.82 -7.25 -12.67
N ILE A 466 -26.13 -7.32 -13.81
CA ILE A 466 -26.61 -6.66 -15.04
C ILE A 466 -27.88 -7.36 -15.54
N ALA A 467 -27.89 -8.68 -15.59
CA ALA A 467 -29.01 -9.50 -16.04
C ALA A 467 -30.26 -9.34 -15.17
N ALA A 468 -30.10 -9.16 -13.86
CA ALA A 468 -31.22 -8.89 -12.95
C ALA A 468 -31.99 -7.60 -13.32
N ILE A 469 -31.32 -6.64 -13.95
CA ILE A 469 -31.88 -5.34 -14.32
C ILE A 469 -32.27 -5.31 -15.80
N CYS A 470 -31.37 -5.75 -16.68
CA CYS A 470 -31.52 -5.67 -18.14
C CYS A 470 -32.10 -6.95 -18.78
N GLY A 471 -32.26 -8.05 -18.03
CA GLY A 471 -32.68 -9.37 -18.51
C GLY A 471 -31.50 -10.24 -18.97
N ASP A 472 -31.72 -11.54 -19.17
CA ASP A 472 -30.62 -12.49 -19.49
C ASP A 472 -30.07 -12.36 -20.93
N ASP A 473 -30.81 -11.72 -21.84
CA ASP A 473 -30.41 -11.57 -23.24
C ASP A 473 -29.53 -10.33 -23.44
N VAL A 474 -28.21 -10.52 -23.49
CA VAL A 474 -27.21 -9.45 -23.69
C VAL A 474 -27.49 -8.60 -24.93
N SER A 475 -28.10 -9.16 -25.98
CA SER A 475 -28.45 -8.40 -27.19
C SER A 475 -29.48 -7.30 -26.93
N THR A 476 -30.15 -7.33 -25.78
CA THR A 476 -31.13 -6.33 -25.34
C THR A 476 -30.54 -5.26 -24.42
N TRP A 477 -29.27 -5.36 -24.03
CA TRP A 477 -28.64 -4.44 -23.07
C TRP A 477 -28.21 -3.11 -23.69
N GLY A 478 -28.23 -3.03 -25.03
CA GLY A 478 -27.75 -1.87 -25.77
C GLY A 478 -26.32 -2.05 -26.27
N THR A 479 -25.78 -1.03 -26.93
CA THR A 479 -24.44 -1.09 -27.54
C THR A 479 -23.39 -0.35 -26.74
N THR A 480 -23.79 0.49 -25.78
CA THR A 480 -22.90 1.35 -25.01
C THR A 480 -22.83 0.89 -23.55
N MET A 481 -21.62 0.84 -22.99
CA MET A 481 -21.38 0.68 -21.55
C MET A 481 -20.81 2.00 -21.02
N GLN A 482 -21.40 2.50 -19.94
CA GLN A 482 -21.01 3.76 -19.30
C GLN A 482 -20.75 3.56 -17.82
N CYS A 483 -19.96 4.46 -17.24
CA CYS A 483 -19.71 4.54 -15.81
C CYS A 483 -20.30 5.85 -15.25
N GLU A 484 -20.63 5.82 -13.95
CA GLU A 484 -21.09 6.97 -13.17
C GLU A 484 -20.77 6.73 -11.69
N ALA A 485 -20.52 7.80 -10.93
CA ALA A 485 -20.37 7.78 -9.48
C ALA A 485 -21.10 8.98 -8.85
N SER A 486 -21.26 9.00 -7.52
CA SER A 486 -22.00 10.10 -6.86
C SER A 486 -21.17 11.38 -6.68
N GLY A 487 -19.84 11.23 -6.58
CA GLY A 487 -18.85 12.31 -6.57
C GLY A 487 -18.01 12.32 -7.85
N ALA A 488 -17.02 13.21 -7.94
CA ALA A 488 -16.12 13.25 -9.09
C ALA A 488 -15.38 11.91 -9.26
N TRP A 489 -15.16 11.48 -10.51
CA TRP A 489 -14.65 10.15 -10.80
C TRP A 489 -13.83 10.08 -12.09
N GLU A 490 -12.94 9.09 -12.15
CA GLU A 490 -12.14 8.75 -13.32
C GLU A 490 -12.00 7.23 -13.43
N VAL A 491 -12.18 6.69 -14.63
CA VAL A 491 -11.96 5.29 -14.98
C VAL A 491 -10.70 5.20 -15.82
N TYR A 492 -9.79 4.31 -15.42
CA TYR A 492 -8.51 4.07 -16.07
C TYR A 492 -8.55 2.86 -17.01
N GLY A 493 -9.48 1.93 -16.79
CA GLY A 493 -9.65 0.77 -17.64
C GLY A 493 -10.87 -0.06 -17.25
N VAL A 494 -11.37 -0.83 -18.21
CA VAL A 494 -12.46 -1.78 -18.03
C VAL A 494 -12.07 -3.08 -18.69
N ARG A 495 -12.35 -4.20 -18.03
CA ARG A 495 -12.18 -5.54 -18.61
C ARG A 495 -13.28 -6.47 -18.16
N VAL A 496 -13.53 -7.52 -18.94
CA VAL A 496 -14.57 -8.51 -18.67
C VAL A 496 -13.97 -9.90 -18.71
N GLY A 497 -14.21 -10.70 -17.68
CA GLY A 497 -13.69 -12.06 -17.58
C GLY A 497 -14.53 -12.92 -16.66
N THR A 498 -14.18 -14.20 -16.53
CA THR A 498 -14.84 -15.10 -15.59
C THR A 498 -14.47 -14.70 -14.17
N ALA A 499 -15.49 -14.41 -13.35
CA ALA A 499 -15.32 -14.02 -11.97
C ALA A 499 -14.92 -15.25 -11.14
N SER A 500 -13.80 -15.16 -10.44
CA SER A 500 -13.30 -16.18 -9.53
C SER A 500 -13.16 -15.56 -8.15
N GLU A 501 -13.75 -16.19 -7.13
CA GLU A 501 -13.80 -15.64 -5.78
C GLU A 501 -12.62 -16.14 -4.93
N PHE A 502 -11.88 -15.21 -4.32
CA PHE A 502 -10.93 -15.52 -3.27
C PHE A 502 -11.65 -16.01 -2.02
N LYS A 503 -11.13 -17.08 -1.44
CA LYS A 503 -11.58 -17.57 -0.14
C LYS A 503 -11.03 -16.69 0.97
N MET A 504 -11.94 -16.33 1.87
CA MET A 504 -11.60 -15.79 3.16
C MET A 504 -10.98 -16.90 4.02
N ILE A 505 -9.74 -16.72 4.48
CA ILE A 505 -9.01 -17.78 5.21
C ILE A 505 -8.35 -17.26 6.48
N ASN A 506 -8.37 -18.08 7.54
CA ASN A 506 -7.70 -17.81 8.81
C ASN A 506 -6.85 -19.01 9.24
N ASN A 507 -6.31 -18.95 10.46
CA ASN A 507 -5.49 -20.03 11.05
C ASN A 507 -4.29 -20.42 10.15
N LEU A 508 -3.63 -19.42 9.55
CA LEU A 508 -2.58 -19.66 8.57
C LEU A 508 -1.37 -20.37 9.20
N VAL A 509 -1.03 -21.53 8.63
CA VAL A 509 0.23 -22.23 8.84
C VAL A 509 1.23 -21.72 7.81
N GLN A 510 2.19 -20.91 8.26
CA GLN A 510 3.24 -20.36 7.42
C GLN A 510 4.24 -21.44 7.02
N VAL A 511 4.61 -21.48 5.74
CA VAL A 511 5.61 -22.43 5.23
C VAL A 511 6.98 -21.74 5.22
N PRO A 512 7.90 -22.07 6.15
CA PRO A 512 9.23 -21.48 6.14
C PRO A 512 10.01 -21.89 4.89
N ASP A 513 10.92 -21.02 4.44
CA ASP A 513 11.82 -21.27 3.31
C ASP A 513 11.08 -21.65 2.00
N SER A 514 9.86 -21.13 1.81
CA SER A 514 9.04 -21.42 0.62
C SER A 514 9.35 -20.55 -0.60
N ALA A 515 10.26 -19.57 -0.46
CA ALA A 515 10.59 -18.65 -1.54
C ALA A 515 11.26 -19.39 -2.71
N ALA A 516 10.81 -19.11 -3.93
CA ALA A 516 11.30 -19.76 -5.14
C ALA A 516 11.08 -18.86 -6.36
N SER A 517 11.92 -18.98 -7.38
CA SER A 517 11.77 -18.23 -8.62
C SER A 517 12.18 -19.07 -9.83
N GLY A 518 11.70 -18.67 -11.00
CA GLY A 518 12.00 -19.33 -12.25
C GLY A 518 11.73 -18.45 -13.46
N ASP A 519 12.44 -18.75 -14.56
CA ASP A 519 12.08 -18.23 -15.88
C ASP A 519 10.75 -18.84 -16.34
N GLY A 520 10.15 -18.29 -17.40
CA GLY A 520 8.94 -18.84 -18.01
C GLY A 520 9.02 -20.35 -18.26
N TRP A 521 7.99 -21.07 -17.81
CA TRP A 521 7.85 -22.54 -17.84
C TRP A 521 8.87 -23.33 -17.01
N SER A 522 9.71 -22.65 -16.23
CA SER A 522 10.62 -23.31 -15.30
C SER A 522 9.91 -23.63 -13.99
N GLN A 523 10.23 -24.79 -13.42
CA GLN A 523 9.68 -25.26 -12.16
C GLN A 523 10.69 -25.09 -11.03
N ALA A 524 10.25 -24.44 -9.96
CA ALA A 524 10.99 -24.36 -8.71
C ALA A 524 10.00 -24.41 -7.54
N GLY A 525 10.48 -24.72 -6.35
CA GLY A 525 9.62 -24.88 -5.19
C GLY A 525 10.37 -25.31 -3.96
N PHE A 526 9.63 -25.90 -3.03
CA PHE A 526 10.12 -26.20 -1.69
C PHE A 526 9.67 -27.60 -1.25
N THR A 527 10.33 -28.11 -0.21
CA THR A 527 9.88 -29.33 0.47
C THR A 527 8.75 -28.97 1.41
N MET A 528 7.60 -29.65 1.29
CA MET A 528 6.45 -29.43 2.17
C MET A 528 6.83 -29.86 3.60
N PRO A 529 6.88 -28.94 4.58
CA PRO A 529 7.12 -29.31 5.97
C PRO A 529 5.93 -30.09 6.53
N GLN A 530 6.16 -30.86 7.59
CA GLN A 530 5.09 -31.67 8.20
C GLN A 530 3.90 -30.82 8.66
N GLU A 531 4.14 -29.61 9.15
CA GLU A 531 3.07 -28.68 9.57
C GLU A 531 2.15 -28.29 8.41
N MET A 532 2.71 -28.11 7.20
CA MET A 532 1.91 -27.87 5.99
C MET A 532 1.10 -29.11 5.61
N ILE A 533 1.72 -30.30 5.64
CA ILE A 533 1.05 -31.57 5.32
C ILE A 533 -0.11 -31.81 6.28
N ASP A 534 0.08 -31.56 7.57
CA ASP A 534 -0.95 -31.72 8.59
C ASP A 534 -2.08 -30.68 8.43
N ALA A 535 -1.77 -29.50 7.90
CA ALA A 535 -2.75 -28.46 7.60
C ALA A 535 -3.54 -28.70 6.32
N LEU A 536 -3.05 -29.53 5.38
CA LEU A 536 -3.74 -29.88 4.13
C LEU A 536 -4.85 -30.91 4.39
N VAL A 537 -6.02 -30.43 4.77
CA VAL A 537 -7.25 -31.21 4.93
C VAL A 537 -8.38 -30.67 4.04
N PRO A 538 -9.49 -31.40 3.81
CA PRO A 538 -10.66 -30.84 3.12
C PRO A 538 -11.10 -29.50 3.73
N GLY A 539 -11.36 -28.50 2.88
CA GLY A 539 -11.64 -27.10 3.28
C GLY A 539 -10.41 -26.22 3.48
N SER A 540 -9.20 -26.75 3.30
CA SER A 540 -7.96 -25.96 3.39
C SER A 540 -7.66 -25.25 2.08
N VAL A 541 -6.98 -24.12 2.16
CA VAL A 541 -6.55 -23.34 0.99
C VAL A 541 -5.07 -23.01 1.13
N VAL A 542 -4.31 -23.30 0.08
CA VAL A 542 -2.93 -22.85 -0.08
C VAL A 542 -2.99 -21.43 -0.65
N THR A 543 -2.44 -20.46 0.09
CA THR A 543 -2.29 -19.06 -0.35
C THR A 543 -0.81 -18.81 -0.66
N ILE A 544 -0.55 -18.22 -1.83
CA ILE A 544 0.79 -18.00 -2.37
C ILE A 544 0.94 -16.53 -2.71
N SER A 545 1.88 -15.85 -2.06
CA SER A 545 2.27 -14.49 -2.43
C SER A 545 3.37 -14.54 -3.49
N TYR A 546 3.15 -13.89 -4.63
CA TYR A 546 4.02 -14.03 -5.79
C TYR A 546 4.02 -12.78 -6.68
N THR A 547 4.92 -12.76 -7.65
CA THR A 547 4.80 -11.95 -8.87
C THR A 547 5.03 -12.83 -10.09
N SER A 548 4.48 -12.42 -11.22
CA SER A 548 4.78 -13.02 -12.52
C SER A 548 4.55 -12.01 -13.64
N GLU A 549 5.27 -12.15 -14.76
CA GLU A 549 5.14 -11.24 -15.91
C GLU A 549 3.70 -11.17 -16.46
N ASN A 550 2.94 -12.27 -16.36
CA ASN A 550 1.60 -12.39 -16.94
C ASN A 550 0.48 -12.45 -15.88
N GLY A 551 0.80 -12.27 -14.60
CA GLY A 551 -0.18 -12.29 -13.51
C GLY A 551 -0.74 -13.67 -13.18
N GLU A 552 -0.13 -14.76 -13.63
CA GLU A 552 -0.60 -16.14 -13.46
C GLU A 552 0.41 -17.00 -12.68
N LEU A 553 -0.09 -18.01 -11.98
CA LEU A 553 0.74 -18.99 -11.29
C LEU A 553 0.03 -20.33 -11.25
N TRP A 554 0.77 -21.41 -11.43
CA TRP A 554 0.26 -22.78 -11.28
C TRP A 554 1.06 -23.55 -10.25
N VAL A 555 0.37 -24.39 -9.48
CA VAL A 555 1.02 -25.34 -8.58
C VAL A 555 1.37 -26.60 -9.36
N VAL A 556 2.57 -27.11 -9.18
CA VAL A 556 3.07 -28.33 -9.81
C VAL A 556 3.34 -29.38 -8.73
N MET A 557 2.69 -30.53 -8.88
CA MET A 557 2.87 -31.73 -8.04
C MET A 557 3.66 -32.76 -8.84
N ASN A 558 4.98 -32.59 -8.88
CA ASN A 558 5.88 -33.40 -9.71
C ASN A 558 6.15 -34.81 -9.15
N GLU A 559 5.97 -34.99 -7.83
CA GLU A 559 6.23 -36.24 -7.10
C GLU A 559 4.96 -37.03 -6.78
N ALA A 560 3.79 -36.55 -7.20
CA ALA A 560 2.52 -37.22 -6.92
C ALA A 560 2.48 -38.63 -7.51
N ALA A 561 1.78 -39.54 -6.84
CA ALA A 561 1.64 -40.94 -7.28
C ALA A 561 0.96 -41.08 -8.65
N VAL A 562 0.14 -40.09 -9.03
CA VAL A 562 -0.50 -39.97 -10.35
C VAL A 562 0.48 -39.55 -11.46
N GLY A 563 1.71 -39.18 -11.07
CA GLY A 563 2.72 -38.60 -11.94
C GLY A 563 2.68 -37.08 -11.94
N TRP A 564 3.59 -36.49 -12.70
CA TRP A 564 3.70 -35.04 -12.84
C TRP A 564 2.37 -34.42 -13.26
N SER A 565 1.92 -33.40 -12.53
CA SER A 565 0.64 -32.72 -12.77
C SER A 565 0.70 -31.23 -12.42
N ARG A 566 -0.04 -30.41 -13.15
CA ARG A 566 -0.34 -29.01 -12.81
C ARG A 566 -1.71 -28.92 -12.15
N VAL A 567 -1.82 -28.10 -11.12
CA VAL A 567 -3.06 -27.80 -10.40
C VAL A 567 -3.39 -26.33 -10.61
N GLY A 568 -4.69 -26.02 -10.80
CA GLY A 568 -5.14 -24.64 -10.94
C GLY A 568 -4.93 -24.03 -12.32
N GLN A 569 -4.58 -24.83 -13.33
CA GLN A 569 -4.36 -24.34 -14.70
C GLN A 569 -5.67 -24.05 -15.46
N GLY A 570 -6.82 -24.48 -14.91
CA GLY A 570 -8.07 -24.39 -15.63
C GLY A 570 -8.12 -25.38 -16.79
N ASN A 571 -8.92 -25.07 -17.81
CA ASN A 571 -9.06 -25.91 -19.00
C ASN A 571 -8.08 -25.56 -20.14
N TYR A 572 -6.97 -24.85 -19.84
CA TYR A 572 -6.00 -24.40 -20.85
C TYR A 572 -5.40 -25.57 -21.66
N ASP A 573 -5.19 -26.72 -21.03
CA ASP A 573 -4.65 -27.94 -21.64
C ASP A 573 -5.74 -28.95 -22.07
N GLY A 574 -7.03 -28.60 -21.89
CA GLY A 574 -8.16 -29.49 -22.15
C GLY A 574 -8.45 -30.51 -21.04
N SER A 575 -7.80 -30.41 -19.87
CA SER A 575 -7.99 -31.33 -18.74
C SER A 575 -9.33 -31.18 -18.02
N GLY A 576 -9.99 -30.02 -18.16
CA GLY A 576 -11.18 -29.65 -17.39
C GLY A 576 -10.91 -29.41 -15.91
N SER A 577 -9.66 -29.15 -15.50
CA SER A 577 -9.35 -28.73 -14.13
C SER A 577 -9.92 -27.33 -13.83
N ASP A 578 -10.20 -27.05 -12.56
CA ASP A 578 -10.59 -25.71 -12.13
C ASP A 578 -9.37 -24.77 -12.14
N SER A 579 -9.59 -23.49 -12.44
CA SER A 579 -8.55 -22.48 -12.35
C SER A 579 -8.26 -22.13 -10.89
N ALA A 580 -6.99 -21.92 -10.56
CA ALA A 580 -6.62 -21.22 -9.33
C ALA A 580 -7.13 -19.77 -9.40
N VAL A 581 -7.37 -19.18 -8.24
CA VAL A 581 -7.77 -17.77 -8.14
C VAL A 581 -6.50 -16.96 -7.93
N CYS A 582 -6.05 -16.22 -8.96
CA CYS A 582 -4.89 -15.37 -8.83
C CYS A 582 -5.14 -13.94 -9.34
N ASP A 583 -4.58 -12.93 -8.67
CA ASP A 583 -4.71 -11.50 -9.02
C ASP A 583 -3.38 -10.85 -9.47
N GLY A 584 -2.34 -11.67 -9.69
CA GLY A 584 -0.98 -11.23 -10.00
C GLY A 584 -0.10 -10.97 -8.77
N LYS A 585 -0.67 -11.02 -7.55
CA LYS A 585 0.06 -10.82 -6.28
C LYS A 585 -0.18 -11.96 -5.30
N THR A 586 -1.40 -12.45 -5.24
CA THR A 586 -1.84 -13.57 -4.42
C THR A 586 -2.48 -14.60 -5.33
N CYS A 587 -2.13 -15.86 -5.15
CA CYS A 587 -2.83 -16.98 -5.75
C CYS A 587 -3.34 -17.94 -4.68
N GLN A 588 -4.57 -18.41 -4.82
CA GLN A 588 -5.18 -19.41 -3.94
C GLN A 588 -5.50 -20.70 -4.71
N VAL A 589 -5.08 -21.82 -4.13
CA VAL A 589 -5.37 -23.17 -4.60
C VAL A 589 -6.00 -23.95 -3.47
N THR A 590 -7.20 -24.50 -3.67
CA THR A 590 -7.89 -25.25 -2.61
C THR A 590 -7.38 -26.68 -2.51
N TYR A 591 -7.57 -27.29 -1.35
CA TYR A 591 -7.33 -28.72 -1.15
C TYR A 591 -8.05 -29.55 -2.21
N GLU A 592 -9.32 -29.23 -2.48
CA GLU A 592 -10.18 -29.97 -3.42
C GLU A 592 -9.62 -29.91 -4.84
N GLN A 593 -9.03 -28.78 -5.26
CA GLN A 593 -8.40 -28.65 -6.56
C GLN A 593 -7.17 -29.57 -6.68
N ILE A 594 -6.35 -29.66 -5.64
CA ILE A 594 -5.19 -30.55 -5.61
C ILE A 594 -5.67 -32.02 -5.56
N ALA A 595 -6.63 -32.33 -4.70
CA ALA A 595 -7.17 -33.67 -4.49
C ALA A 595 -7.89 -34.22 -5.73
N ALA A 596 -8.56 -33.37 -6.51
CA ALA A 596 -9.20 -33.77 -7.77
C ALA A 596 -8.20 -34.36 -8.77
N ILE A 597 -6.93 -33.97 -8.67
CA ILE A 597 -5.85 -34.40 -9.57
C ILE A 597 -5.00 -35.49 -8.90
N CYS A 598 -4.58 -35.26 -7.66
CA CYS A 598 -3.62 -36.11 -6.95
C CYS A 598 -4.28 -37.20 -6.08
N GLY A 599 -5.60 -37.16 -5.89
CA GLY A 599 -6.38 -38.02 -4.99
C GLY A 599 -6.51 -37.45 -3.57
N ASP A 600 -7.41 -38.00 -2.76
CA ASP A 600 -7.70 -37.48 -1.40
C ASP A 600 -6.63 -37.79 -0.33
N ASP A 601 -5.63 -38.63 -0.64
CA ASP A 601 -4.59 -39.00 0.33
C ASP A 601 -3.34 -38.14 0.12
N VAL A 602 -3.15 -37.13 0.96
CA VAL A 602 -2.00 -36.19 0.89
C VAL A 602 -0.66 -36.93 0.92
N ALA A 603 -0.56 -38.09 1.57
CA ALA A 603 0.66 -38.90 1.58
C ALA A 603 1.08 -39.40 0.18
N THR A 604 0.17 -39.33 -0.80
CA THR A 604 0.41 -39.69 -2.20
C THR A 604 0.79 -38.51 -3.08
N TRP A 605 0.77 -37.28 -2.56
CA TRP A 605 1.04 -36.07 -3.35
C TRP A 605 2.52 -35.80 -3.56
N GLY A 606 3.39 -36.48 -2.80
CA GLY A 606 4.84 -36.30 -2.84
C GLY A 606 5.35 -35.44 -1.68
N THR A 607 6.64 -35.08 -1.71
CA THR A 607 7.28 -34.29 -0.65
C THR A 607 7.56 -32.85 -1.06
N THR A 608 7.46 -32.53 -2.35
CA THR A 608 7.70 -31.20 -2.88
C THR A 608 6.45 -30.58 -3.50
N MET A 609 6.27 -29.29 -3.25
CA MET A 609 5.31 -28.46 -3.99
C MET A 609 6.11 -27.45 -4.81
N GLN A 610 5.81 -27.36 -6.10
CA GLN A 610 6.47 -26.45 -7.04
C GLN A 610 5.48 -25.44 -7.59
N CYS A 611 6.02 -24.36 -8.13
CA CYS A 611 5.28 -23.36 -8.87
C CYS A 611 5.85 -23.24 -10.29
N GLU A 612 5.03 -22.76 -11.22
CA GLU A 612 5.38 -22.46 -12.61
C GLU A 612 4.44 -21.34 -13.12
N ALA A 613 4.92 -20.51 -14.04
CA ALA A 613 4.12 -19.56 -14.81
C ALA A 613 4.61 -19.54 -16.28
N SER A 614 3.87 -18.94 -17.22
CA SER A 614 4.35 -18.90 -18.62
C SER A 614 5.45 -17.87 -18.86
N GLY A 615 5.51 -16.83 -18.02
CA GLY A 615 6.59 -15.83 -17.96
C GLY A 615 7.46 -16.01 -16.70
N ALA A 616 8.45 -15.13 -16.54
CA ALA A 616 9.27 -15.12 -15.34
C ALA A 616 8.41 -14.88 -14.08
N TRP A 617 8.76 -15.55 -12.98
CA TRP A 617 7.97 -15.54 -11.76
C TRP A 617 8.83 -15.68 -10.50
N GLU A 618 8.30 -15.17 -9.39
CA GLU A 618 8.89 -15.28 -8.06
C GLU A 618 7.78 -15.44 -7.02
N VAL A 619 7.95 -16.43 -6.14
CA VAL A 619 7.13 -16.69 -4.97
C VAL A 619 7.88 -16.19 -3.74
N TYR A 620 7.23 -15.35 -2.95
CA TYR A 620 7.78 -14.74 -1.75
C TYR A 620 7.44 -15.54 -0.49
N SER A 621 6.21 -16.05 -0.42
CA SER A 621 5.71 -16.81 0.74
C SER A 621 4.56 -17.72 0.37
N VAL A 622 4.45 -18.83 1.11
CA VAL A 622 3.34 -19.77 1.04
C VAL A 622 2.79 -20.01 2.44
N ALA A 623 1.47 -20.10 2.56
CA ALA A 623 0.80 -20.52 3.78
C ALA A 623 -0.41 -21.40 3.45
N VAL A 624 -0.85 -22.19 4.44
CA VAL A 624 -2.08 -22.99 4.36
C VAL A 624 -3.04 -22.50 5.43
N GLY A 625 -4.23 -22.06 5.02
CA GLY A 625 -5.29 -21.62 5.91
C GLY A 625 -6.54 -22.48 5.80
N GLN A 626 -7.51 -22.23 6.67
CA GLN A 626 -8.85 -22.84 6.62
C GLN A 626 -9.84 -21.81 6.08
N SER A 627 -10.69 -22.21 5.13
CA SER A 627 -11.81 -21.37 4.70
C SER A 627 -13.01 -21.52 5.64
N ALA A 628 -13.77 -20.44 5.79
CA ALA A 628 -14.98 -20.37 6.62
C ALA A 628 -16.19 -21.16 6.05
N GLU A 629 -16.05 -21.71 4.83
CA GLU A 629 -17.14 -22.27 4.00
C GLU A 629 -17.10 -23.78 3.88
#